data_AF-Q16MV1-F1
#
_entry.id   AF-Q16MV1-F1
#
_cell.length_a   1.000
_cell.length_b   1.000
_cell.length_c   1.000
_cell.angle_alpha   90.00
_cell.angle_beta   90.00
_cell.angle_gamma   90.00
#
_symmetry.space_group_name_H-M   'P 1'
#
loop_
_entity.id
_entity.type
_entity.pdbx_description
1 polymer ?
#
loop_
_entity_poly.entity_id
_entity_poly.type
_entity_poly.pdbx_seq_one_letter_code
_entity_poly.pdbx_strand_id
1 'polypeptide(L)'
;MDIVKEVLEKQKKDLEKYKPITVQKHLEAVVDEGHLMVTDPNYFDDDKFKSDREQYLLDLTRDNTQLLINSIWELPTEREEESVVAKLPAARMVLPRARKLPVPKPLTKWEQIAKAKGIKKRTRDKKVYDEVLDKWVPTYGYQRFKAEKEKDWIIEVPQNADPNKDMFAEKRDLRIERIAKNEISRMRNIARAKKIQTPRTGFLGPESASAKELVTAANIAKASTASVGVFQEKLSNEKQARGIGVKELMPGRKRKRAPVTIPGEKKRNLEIVNKVLNKKPKIDVEKAISMQKAEARAEREAAADEEGGKKKGKGKGKGKGSFGRKKPKGGQGKRNHSKRAVGRKRR
;
A
#
# COMPACT_ATOMS: atom_id res chain seq x y z
N MET A 1 -15.66 -75.72 -32.62
CA MET A 1 -15.06 -75.08 -31.41
C MET A 1 -13.75 -74.35 -31.75
N ASP A 2 -13.27 -74.43 -32.98
CA ASP A 2 -11.83 -74.35 -33.24
C ASP A 2 -11.40 -72.99 -33.82
N ILE A 3 -12.34 -72.21 -34.36
CA ILE A 3 -12.12 -70.80 -34.75
C ILE A 3 -11.57 -69.99 -33.57
N VAL A 4 -12.09 -70.19 -32.35
CA VAL A 4 -11.59 -69.51 -31.15
C VAL A 4 -10.16 -69.93 -30.82
N LYS A 5 -9.82 -71.21 -30.98
CA LYS A 5 -8.45 -71.72 -30.77
C LYS A 5 -7.50 -71.15 -31.81
N GLU A 6 -7.87 -71.16 -33.09
CA GLU A 6 -7.08 -70.56 -34.16
C GLU A 6 -6.83 -69.07 -33.97
N VAL A 7 -7.83 -68.30 -33.52
CA VAL A 7 -7.68 -66.88 -33.22
C VAL A 7 -6.73 -66.67 -32.04
N LEU A 8 -6.85 -67.47 -30.98
CA LEU A 8 -5.93 -67.43 -29.84
C LEU A 8 -4.50 -67.85 -30.21
N GLU A 9 -4.33 -68.83 -31.09
CA GLU A 9 -3.02 -69.26 -31.60
C GLU A 9 -2.39 -68.22 -32.53
N LYS A 10 -3.18 -67.57 -33.39
CA LYS A 10 -2.73 -66.44 -34.21
C LYS A 10 -2.29 -65.28 -33.32
N GLN A 11 -3.10 -64.90 -32.32
CA GLN A 11 -2.73 -63.89 -31.32
C GLN A 11 -1.45 -64.25 -30.56
N LYS A 12 -1.26 -65.50 -30.14
CA LYS A 12 -0.01 -65.95 -29.50
C LYS A 12 1.19 -65.81 -30.43
N LYS A 13 1.09 -66.29 -31.67
CA LYS A 13 2.15 -66.17 -32.69
C LYS A 13 2.46 -64.73 -33.08
N ASP A 14 1.48 -63.83 -32.98
CA ASP A 14 1.69 -62.40 -33.18
C ASP A 14 2.34 -61.73 -31.95
N LEU A 15 1.95 -62.12 -30.73
CA LEU A 15 2.60 -61.66 -29.49
C LEU A 15 4.06 -62.14 -29.37
N GLU A 16 4.36 -63.37 -29.79
CA GLU A 16 5.72 -63.95 -29.81
C GLU A 16 6.71 -63.16 -30.71
N LYS A 17 6.21 -62.36 -31.66
CA LYS A 17 7.05 -61.45 -32.48
C LYS A 17 7.55 -60.23 -31.70
N TYR A 18 6.91 -59.89 -30.59
CA TYR A 18 7.18 -58.69 -29.82
C TYR A 18 7.86 -59.02 -28.48
N LYS A 19 8.68 -58.09 -27.99
CA LYS A 19 9.27 -58.20 -26.65
C LYS A 19 8.19 -57.98 -25.57
N PRO A 20 8.30 -58.62 -24.40
CA PRO A 20 7.32 -58.45 -23.33
C PRO A 20 7.29 -57.00 -22.80
N ILE A 21 6.08 -56.43 -22.77
CA ILE A 21 5.80 -55.07 -22.26
C ILE A 21 5.30 -55.05 -20.81
N THR A 22 4.94 -56.21 -20.25
CA THR A 22 4.42 -56.36 -18.89
C THR A 22 5.55 -56.52 -17.90
N VAL A 23 5.62 -55.62 -16.91
CA VAL A 23 6.58 -55.67 -15.81
C VAL A 23 5.85 -56.11 -14.54
N GLN A 24 6.34 -57.16 -13.89
CA GLN A 24 5.81 -57.64 -12.61
C GLN A 24 6.74 -57.21 -11.46
N LYS A 25 6.16 -56.63 -10.41
CA LYS A 25 6.88 -56.20 -9.20
C LYS A 25 6.18 -56.74 -7.95
N HIS A 26 6.90 -56.80 -6.83
CA HIS A 26 6.36 -57.35 -5.59
C HIS A 26 5.29 -56.42 -4.97
N LEU A 27 5.56 -55.11 -4.98
CA LEU A 27 4.60 -54.06 -4.70
C LEU A 27 4.28 -53.29 -5.99
N GLU A 28 3.02 -52.87 -6.14
CA GLU A 28 2.59 -52.05 -7.27
C GLU A 28 3.24 -50.65 -7.22
N ALA A 29 3.77 -50.18 -8.35
CA ALA A 29 4.33 -48.84 -8.47
C ALA A 29 3.21 -47.81 -8.64
N VAL A 30 3.29 -46.69 -7.92
CA VAL A 30 2.28 -45.62 -7.98
C VAL A 30 2.62 -44.65 -9.10
N VAL A 31 1.78 -44.61 -10.14
CA VAL A 31 1.91 -43.65 -11.25
C VAL A 31 1.13 -42.35 -10.94
N ASP A 32 1.69 -41.22 -11.37
CA ASP A 32 1.03 -39.90 -11.47
C ASP A 32 1.23 -39.41 -12.91
N GLU A 33 0.26 -39.70 -13.78
CA GLU A 33 0.34 -39.42 -15.22
C GLU A 33 0.39 -37.91 -15.48
N GLY A 34 -0.25 -37.10 -14.62
CA GLY A 34 -0.25 -35.65 -14.74
C GLY A 34 1.10 -34.98 -14.44
N HIS A 35 2.01 -35.67 -13.75
CA HIS A 35 3.42 -35.26 -13.62
C HIS A 35 4.39 -36.13 -14.44
N LEU A 36 3.89 -37.12 -15.19
CA LEU A 36 4.69 -38.13 -15.90
C LEU A 36 5.70 -38.83 -14.95
N MET A 37 5.23 -39.19 -13.75
CA MET A 37 6.06 -39.66 -12.64
C MET A 37 5.64 -41.05 -12.17
N VAL A 38 6.62 -41.90 -11.83
CA VAL A 38 6.40 -43.19 -11.16
C VAL A 38 7.10 -43.17 -9.80
N THR A 39 6.37 -43.55 -8.75
CA THR A 39 6.91 -43.79 -7.41
C THR A 39 6.92 -45.29 -7.15
N ASP A 40 8.10 -45.89 -7.18
CA ASP A 40 8.32 -47.31 -6.90
C ASP A 40 8.57 -47.51 -5.39
N PRO A 41 7.68 -48.21 -4.65
CA PRO A 41 7.86 -48.46 -3.22
C PRO A 41 8.70 -49.70 -2.91
N ASN A 42 9.16 -50.44 -3.93
CA ASN A 42 9.95 -51.66 -3.73
C ASN A 42 11.35 -51.36 -3.18
N TYR A 43 11.90 -52.30 -2.42
CA TYR A 43 13.27 -52.22 -1.91
C TYR A 43 14.30 -52.49 -3.01
N PHE A 44 15.49 -51.88 -2.88
CA PHE A 44 16.63 -52.18 -3.75
C PHE A 44 17.29 -53.51 -3.35
N ASP A 45 17.92 -54.16 -4.33
CA ASP A 45 18.76 -55.33 -4.13
C ASP A 45 20.20 -54.85 -3.87
N ASP A 46 20.57 -54.78 -2.60
CA ASP A 46 21.84 -54.20 -2.13
C ASP A 46 23.08 -54.91 -2.70
N ASP A 47 22.99 -56.19 -3.07
CA ASP A 47 24.15 -56.94 -3.55
C ASP A 47 24.35 -56.71 -5.05
N LYS A 48 23.27 -56.76 -5.85
CA LYS A 48 23.31 -56.38 -7.27
C LYS A 48 23.65 -54.91 -7.47
N PHE A 49 23.16 -54.03 -6.58
CA PHE A 49 23.47 -52.60 -6.61
C PHE A 49 24.95 -52.30 -6.35
N LYS A 50 25.65 -53.16 -5.58
CA LYS A 50 27.09 -53.02 -5.32
C LYS A 50 27.96 -53.62 -6.42
N SER A 51 27.53 -54.71 -7.07
CA SER A 51 28.31 -55.32 -8.16
C SER A 51 28.27 -54.46 -9.43
N ASP A 52 27.08 -54.22 -9.97
CA ASP A 52 26.88 -53.70 -11.33
C ASP A 52 25.88 -52.55 -11.32
N ARG A 53 26.18 -51.54 -10.49
CA ARG A 53 25.33 -50.39 -10.18
C ARG A 53 24.63 -49.75 -11.38
N GLU A 54 25.36 -49.54 -12.47
CA GLU A 54 24.81 -48.85 -13.66
C GLU A 54 23.81 -49.72 -14.42
N GLN A 55 24.10 -51.02 -14.59
CA GLN A 55 23.19 -51.96 -15.25
C GLN A 55 21.93 -52.15 -14.41
N TYR A 56 22.08 -52.36 -13.09
CA TYR A 56 20.96 -52.48 -12.17
C TYR A 56 20.04 -51.24 -12.18
N LEU A 57 20.61 -50.03 -12.19
CA LEU A 57 19.83 -48.79 -12.30
C LEU A 57 19.17 -48.63 -13.66
N LEU A 58 19.82 -49.05 -14.75
CA LEU A 58 19.26 -49.03 -16.10
C LEU A 58 18.06 -49.99 -16.19
N ASP A 59 18.19 -51.22 -15.71
CA ASP A 59 17.11 -52.21 -15.73
C ASP A 59 15.92 -51.77 -14.84
N LEU A 60 16.18 -51.26 -13.64
CA LEU A 60 15.13 -50.75 -12.76
C LEU A 60 14.41 -49.51 -13.33
N THR A 61 15.12 -48.63 -14.03
CA THR A 61 14.51 -47.45 -14.68
C THR A 61 13.80 -47.82 -15.97
N ARG A 62 14.28 -48.80 -16.74
CA ARG A 62 13.57 -49.41 -17.87
C ARG A 62 12.23 -50.00 -17.42
N ASP A 63 12.24 -50.74 -16.32
CA ASP A 63 11.02 -51.35 -15.75
C ASP A 63 10.00 -50.30 -15.32
N ASN A 64 10.43 -49.24 -14.63
CA ASN A 64 9.55 -48.15 -14.20
C ASN A 64 9.06 -47.27 -15.38
N THR A 65 9.91 -47.02 -16.39
CA THR A 65 9.49 -46.27 -17.58
C THR A 65 8.54 -47.06 -18.48
N GLN A 66 8.66 -48.39 -18.54
CA GLN A 66 7.68 -49.23 -19.23
C GLN A 66 6.29 -49.12 -18.58
N LEU A 67 6.20 -49.15 -17.25
CA LEU A 67 4.93 -48.95 -16.53
C LEU A 67 4.34 -47.55 -16.79
N LEU A 68 5.17 -46.50 -16.77
CA LEU A 68 4.75 -45.14 -17.12
C LEU A 68 4.17 -45.09 -18.56
N ILE A 69 4.90 -45.64 -19.53
CA ILE A 69 4.50 -45.60 -20.94
C ILE A 69 3.21 -46.40 -21.14
N ASN A 70 3.08 -47.60 -20.57
CA ASN A 70 1.85 -48.39 -20.66
C ASN A 70 0.63 -47.56 -20.19
N SER A 71 0.71 -46.94 -19.00
CA SER A 71 -0.37 -46.10 -18.48
C SER A 71 -0.67 -44.84 -19.31
N ILE A 72 0.33 -44.23 -19.95
CA ILE A 72 0.11 -43.09 -20.88
C ILE A 72 -0.63 -43.55 -22.15
N TRP A 73 -0.35 -44.75 -22.65
CA TRP A 73 -0.97 -45.29 -23.88
C TRP A 73 -2.40 -45.81 -23.65
N GLU A 74 -2.79 -46.04 -22.40
CA GLU A 74 -4.17 -46.31 -22.00
C GLU A 74 -5.06 -45.05 -21.94
N LEU A 75 -4.46 -43.85 -21.94
CA LEU A 75 -5.21 -42.58 -21.91
C LEU A 75 -5.90 -42.27 -23.25
N PRO A 76 -7.04 -41.54 -23.22
CA PRO A 76 -7.71 -41.10 -24.44
C PRO A 76 -6.78 -40.21 -25.28
N THR A 77 -6.55 -40.65 -26.51
CA THR A 77 -5.79 -39.91 -27.53
C THR A 77 -6.71 -39.13 -28.45
N GLU A 78 -6.32 -37.91 -28.74
CA GLU A 78 -6.99 -37.03 -29.71
C GLU A 78 -5.98 -36.58 -30.76
N ARG A 79 -6.49 -36.32 -31.98
CA ARG A 79 -5.68 -35.77 -33.07
C ARG A 79 -5.89 -34.26 -33.11
N GLU A 80 -4.90 -33.50 -32.65
CA GLU A 80 -4.88 -32.05 -32.72
C GLU A 80 -3.96 -31.63 -33.86
N GLU A 81 -4.56 -31.01 -34.89
CA GLU A 81 -3.92 -30.69 -36.17
C GLU A 81 -3.28 -31.93 -36.83
N GLU A 82 -1.95 -31.95 -36.93
CA GLU A 82 -1.17 -33.07 -37.49
C GLU A 82 -0.65 -34.04 -36.43
N SER A 83 -0.81 -33.71 -35.13
CA SER A 83 -0.23 -34.44 -34.01
C SER A 83 -1.24 -35.35 -33.28
N VAL A 84 -0.77 -36.45 -32.72
CA VAL A 84 -1.55 -37.31 -31.81
C VAL A 84 -1.14 -36.99 -30.38
N VAL A 85 -2.09 -36.56 -29.56
CA VAL A 85 -1.87 -36.07 -28.19
C VAL A 85 -2.73 -36.87 -27.22
N ALA A 86 -2.14 -37.33 -26.11
CA ALA A 86 -2.88 -37.96 -25.02
C ALA A 86 -3.38 -36.90 -24.01
N LYS A 87 -4.65 -36.99 -23.60
CA LYS A 87 -5.19 -36.10 -22.56
C LYS A 87 -4.78 -36.56 -21.17
N LEU A 88 -3.73 -35.94 -20.63
CA LEU A 88 -3.25 -36.20 -19.27
C LEU A 88 -4.29 -35.77 -18.21
N PRO A 89 -4.48 -36.54 -17.13
CA PRO A 89 -5.34 -36.18 -16.02
C PRO A 89 -4.74 -35.04 -15.17
N ALA A 90 -5.55 -34.49 -14.26
CA ALA A 90 -5.06 -33.52 -13.27
C ALA A 90 -4.05 -34.20 -12.32
N ALA A 91 -2.87 -33.60 -12.20
CA ALA A 91 -1.75 -34.21 -11.50
C ALA A 91 -2.01 -34.46 -10.01
N ARG A 92 -1.62 -35.66 -9.53
CA ARG A 92 -1.98 -36.20 -8.21
C ARG A 92 -1.16 -35.60 -7.08
N MET A 93 0.12 -35.31 -7.30
CA MET A 93 1.00 -34.73 -6.28
C MET A 93 0.72 -33.23 -6.05
N VAL A 94 0.22 -32.86 -4.86
CA VAL A 94 -0.06 -31.45 -4.55
C VAL A 94 1.21 -30.67 -4.24
N LEU A 95 1.73 -29.93 -5.23
CA LEU A 95 2.91 -29.07 -5.08
C LEU A 95 2.59 -27.73 -4.40
N PRO A 96 3.51 -27.17 -3.57
CA PRO A 96 3.31 -25.89 -2.92
C PRO A 96 3.39 -24.72 -3.91
N ARG A 97 2.40 -23.81 -3.85
CA ARG A 97 2.32 -22.65 -4.76
C ARG A 97 3.41 -21.62 -4.46
N ALA A 98 4.18 -21.22 -5.47
CA ALA A 98 5.24 -20.20 -5.37
C ALA A 98 4.75 -18.81 -4.90
N ARG A 99 3.46 -18.49 -5.05
CA ARG A 99 2.84 -17.24 -4.58
C ARG A 99 1.56 -17.54 -3.81
N LYS A 100 1.27 -16.70 -2.81
CA LYS A 100 -0.01 -16.74 -2.06
C LYS A 100 -1.20 -16.60 -3.01
N LEU A 101 -2.36 -17.13 -2.60
CA LEU A 101 -3.61 -16.90 -3.35
C LEU A 101 -3.90 -15.39 -3.43
N PRO A 102 -4.47 -14.91 -4.55
CA PRO A 102 -4.88 -13.50 -4.66
C PRO A 102 -5.97 -13.21 -3.63
N VAL A 103 -5.61 -12.46 -2.58
CA VAL A 103 -6.54 -12.09 -1.52
C VAL A 103 -7.67 -11.24 -2.12
N PRO A 104 -8.95 -11.53 -1.82
CA PRO A 104 -10.07 -10.73 -2.33
C PRO A 104 -9.91 -9.27 -1.93
N LYS A 105 -10.16 -8.36 -2.88
CA LYS A 105 -9.98 -6.92 -2.66
C LYS A 105 -10.93 -6.46 -1.54
N PRO A 106 -10.44 -5.76 -0.50
CA PRO A 106 -11.30 -5.27 0.57
C PRO A 106 -12.28 -4.23 0.02
N LEU A 107 -13.55 -4.33 0.42
CA LEU A 107 -14.62 -3.44 -0.03
C LEU A 107 -14.28 -1.98 0.27
N THR A 108 -14.43 -1.12 -0.74
CA THR A 108 -14.30 0.34 -0.59
C THR A 108 -15.45 0.90 0.25
N LYS A 109 -15.30 2.13 0.76
CA LYS A 109 -16.37 2.78 1.55
C LYS A 109 -17.69 2.88 0.76
N TRP A 110 -17.61 3.10 -0.55
CA TRP A 110 -18.80 3.20 -1.39
C TRP A 110 -19.47 1.83 -1.57
N GLU A 111 -18.71 0.76 -1.81
CA GLU A 111 -19.26 -0.60 -1.93
C GLU A 111 -19.87 -1.09 -0.61
N GLN A 112 -19.29 -0.71 0.54
CA GLN A 112 -19.90 -0.96 1.86
C GLN A 112 -21.26 -0.27 2.00
N ILE A 113 -21.36 1.01 1.61
CA ILE A 113 -22.61 1.78 1.64
C ILE A 113 -23.62 1.23 0.62
N ALA A 114 -23.17 0.87 -0.58
CA ALA A 114 -24.00 0.31 -1.64
C ALA A 114 -24.57 -1.05 -1.21
N LYS A 115 -23.76 -1.93 -0.61
CA LYS A 115 -24.22 -3.21 -0.05
C LYS A 115 -25.23 -2.98 1.09
N ALA A 116 -24.94 -2.08 2.03
CA ALA A 116 -25.83 -1.76 3.15
C ALA A 116 -27.17 -1.15 2.70
N LYS A 117 -27.19 -0.40 1.58
CA LYS A 117 -28.40 0.19 0.99
C LYS A 117 -29.04 -0.64 -0.13
N GLY A 118 -28.55 -1.86 -0.40
CA GLY A 118 -29.05 -2.70 -1.49
C GLY A 118 -28.85 -2.14 -2.91
N ILE A 119 -27.98 -1.13 -3.09
CA ILE A 119 -27.77 -0.45 -4.37
C ILE A 119 -27.00 -1.38 -5.33
N LYS A 120 -27.74 -2.01 -6.25
CA LYS A 120 -27.18 -2.82 -7.33
C LYS A 120 -26.51 -1.93 -8.39
N LYS A 121 -25.29 -2.30 -8.83
CA LYS A 121 -24.58 -1.61 -9.92
C LYS A 121 -25.33 -1.86 -11.24
N ARG A 122 -25.87 -0.81 -11.85
CA ARG A 122 -26.42 -0.86 -13.21
C ARG A 122 -25.32 -0.61 -14.25
N THR A 123 -25.44 -1.24 -15.41
CA THR A 123 -24.73 -0.83 -16.63
C THR A 123 -25.20 0.56 -17.05
N ARG A 124 -24.35 1.27 -17.80
CA ARG A 124 -24.68 2.57 -18.41
C ARG A 124 -24.25 2.53 -19.86
N ASP A 125 -25.04 3.13 -20.73
CA ASP A 125 -24.77 3.14 -22.15
C ASP A 125 -23.54 3.98 -22.51
N LYS A 126 -22.86 3.59 -23.59
CA LYS A 126 -21.64 4.26 -24.06
C LYS A 126 -21.95 5.58 -24.76
N LYS A 127 -23.13 5.70 -25.36
CA LYS A 127 -23.65 6.91 -26.01
C LYS A 127 -25.02 7.24 -25.42
N VAL A 128 -25.33 8.53 -25.35
CA VAL A 128 -26.62 9.10 -24.98
C VAL A 128 -27.01 10.06 -26.11
N TYR A 129 -28.26 10.03 -26.52
CA TYR A 129 -28.78 10.97 -27.51
C TYR A 129 -28.88 12.37 -26.88
N ASP A 130 -28.41 13.40 -27.59
CA ASP A 130 -28.55 14.79 -27.17
C ASP A 130 -29.51 15.51 -28.13
N GLU A 131 -30.72 15.81 -27.63
CA GLU A 131 -31.84 16.45 -28.34
C GLU A 131 -31.53 17.88 -28.84
N VAL A 132 -30.45 18.51 -28.36
CA VAL A 132 -30.06 19.87 -28.81
C VAL A 132 -29.11 19.81 -30.02
N LEU A 133 -28.44 18.67 -30.23
CA LEU A 133 -27.46 18.47 -31.31
C LEU A 133 -27.89 17.38 -32.30
N ASP A 134 -29.06 16.76 -32.08
CA ASP A 134 -29.65 15.62 -32.78
C ASP A 134 -28.70 14.44 -33.01
N LYS A 135 -27.76 14.22 -32.07
CA LYS A 135 -26.64 13.29 -32.24
C LYS A 135 -26.44 12.38 -31.02
N TRP A 136 -25.98 11.16 -31.30
CA TRP A 136 -25.56 10.19 -30.28
C TRP A 136 -24.17 10.53 -29.73
N VAL A 137 -24.12 11.26 -28.63
CA VAL A 137 -22.90 11.74 -27.98
C VAL A 137 -22.36 10.68 -26.99
N PRO A 138 -21.05 10.35 -26.98
CA PRO A 138 -20.47 9.46 -25.97
C PRO A 138 -20.63 9.97 -24.53
N THR A 139 -20.74 9.07 -23.56
CA THR A 139 -20.91 9.47 -22.14
C THR A 139 -19.64 10.00 -21.48
N TYR A 140 -18.47 9.90 -22.13
CA TYR A 140 -17.21 10.51 -21.70
C TYR A 140 -16.23 10.69 -22.89
N GLY A 141 -15.14 11.42 -22.67
CA GLY A 141 -14.07 11.60 -23.65
C GLY A 141 -14.21 12.85 -24.53
N TYR A 142 -13.37 12.93 -25.56
CA TYR A 142 -13.18 14.13 -26.40
C TYR A 142 -14.45 14.56 -27.16
N GLN A 143 -15.16 13.62 -27.78
CA GLN A 143 -16.41 13.91 -28.50
C GLN A 143 -17.50 14.47 -27.57
N ARG A 144 -17.57 14.02 -26.32
CA ARG A 144 -18.47 14.61 -25.32
C ARG A 144 -18.08 16.05 -24.97
N PHE A 145 -16.78 16.33 -24.86
CA PHE A 145 -16.30 17.68 -24.57
C PHE A 145 -16.55 18.65 -25.74
N LYS A 146 -16.44 18.17 -26.99
CA LYS A 146 -16.87 18.93 -28.18
C LYS A 146 -18.35 19.27 -28.13
N ALA A 147 -19.20 18.24 -27.96
CA ALA A 147 -20.64 18.43 -27.85
C ALA A 147 -21.04 19.36 -26.68
N GLU A 148 -20.41 19.23 -25.51
CA GLU A 148 -20.64 20.14 -24.36
C GLU A 148 -20.23 21.58 -24.70
N LYS A 149 -19.15 21.80 -25.47
CA LYS A 149 -18.73 23.15 -25.92
C LYS A 149 -19.65 23.73 -27.00
N GLU A 150 -20.14 22.89 -27.92
CA GLU A 150 -21.09 23.29 -28.97
C GLU A 150 -22.47 23.63 -28.39
N LYS A 151 -22.88 22.89 -27.34
CA LYS A 151 -24.15 23.11 -26.62
C LYS A 151 -24.09 24.29 -25.66
N ASP A 152 -23.06 24.36 -24.81
CA ASP A 152 -22.88 25.43 -23.83
C ASP A 152 -22.16 26.64 -24.45
N TRP A 153 -22.59 27.11 -25.63
CA TRP A 153 -22.00 28.28 -26.28
C TRP A 153 -22.31 29.59 -25.54
N ILE A 154 -23.39 29.60 -24.76
CA ILE A 154 -23.80 30.66 -23.84
C ILE A 154 -24.10 30.06 -22.47
N ILE A 155 -23.72 30.76 -21.40
CA ILE A 155 -24.07 30.43 -20.01
C ILE A 155 -24.70 31.66 -19.39
N GLU A 156 -25.94 31.53 -18.92
CA GLU A 156 -26.65 32.59 -18.20
C GLU A 156 -25.96 32.89 -16.86
N VAL A 157 -25.66 34.16 -16.62
CA VAL A 157 -25.14 34.62 -15.32
C VAL A 157 -26.34 34.83 -14.39
N PRO A 158 -26.45 34.11 -13.26
CA PRO A 158 -27.56 34.31 -12.32
C PRO A 158 -27.47 35.70 -11.69
N GLN A 159 -28.62 36.37 -11.51
CA GLN A 159 -28.73 37.77 -11.05
C GLN A 159 -28.06 38.09 -9.70
N ASN A 160 -27.68 37.07 -8.92
CA ASN A 160 -27.00 37.19 -7.62
C ASN A 160 -25.48 36.90 -7.70
N ALA A 161 -24.92 36.72 -8.90
CA ALA A 161 -23.48 36.59 -9.13
C ALA A 161 -22.83 37.93 -9.51
N ASP A 162 -21.53 38.04 -9.24
CA ASP A 162 -20.72 39.20 -9.64
C ASP A 162 -20.62 39.26 -11.17
N PRO A 163 -21.06 40.35 -11.84
CA PRO A 163 -21.05 40.47 -13.30
C PRO A 163 -19.68 40.29 -13.95
N ASN A 164 -18.59 40.48 -13.20
CA ASN A 164 -17.21 40.35 -13.71
C ASN A 164 -16.65 38.92 -13.65
N LYS A 165 -17.45 37.92 -13.27
CA LYS A 165 -16.96 36.55 -13.03
C LYS A 165 -17.18 35.62 -14.22
N ASP A 166 -16.10 34.99 -14.71
CA ASP A 166 -16.18 33.99 -15.78
C ASP A 166 -16.80 32.66 -15.28
N MET A 167 -18.07 32.45 -15.61
CA MET A 167 -18.81 31.21 -15.32
C MET A 167 -18.20 29.96 -16.00
N PHE A 168 -17.48 30.11 -17.12
CA PHE A 168 -16.78 28.99 -17.76
C PHE A 168 -15.54 28.58 -16.96
N ALA A 169 -14.81 29.54 -16.39
CA ALA A 169 -13.72 29.25 -15.45
C ALA A 169 -14.25 28.52 -14.21
N GLU A 170 -15.32 29.02 -13.58
CA GLU A 170 -15.94 28.34 -12.43
C GLU A 170 -16.35 26.89 -12.75
N LYS A 171 -16.98 26.67 -13.92
CA LYS A 171 -17.39 25.32 -14.36
C LYS A 171 -16.20 24.37 -14.55
N ARG A 172 -15.04 24.88 -14.97
CA ARG A 172 -13.77 24.12 -15.05
C ARG A 172 -13.19 23.86 -13.66
N ASP A 173 -13.14 24.85 -12.78
CA ASP A 173 -12.59 24.70 -11.42
C ASP A 173 -13.41 23.70 -10.60
N LEU A 174 -14.75 23.82 -10.61
CA LEU A 174 -15.65 22.86 -9.98
C LEU A 174 -15.53 21.44 -10.56
N ARG A 175 -15.06 21.28 -11.80
CA ARG A 175 -14.76 19.97 -12.41
C ARG A 175 -13.42 19.42 -11.88
N ILE A 176 -12.39 20.26 -11.80
CA ILE A 176 -11.07 19.91 -11.24
C ILE A 176 -11.20 19.53 -9.75
N GLU A 177 -11.95 20.30 -8.96
CA GLU A 177 -12.24 19.99 -7.55
C GLU A 177 -12.94 18.64 -7.37
N ARG A 178 -13.92 18.33 -8.24
CA ARG A 178 -14.62 17.03 -8.22
C ARG A 178 -13.66 15.87 -8.53
N ILE A 179 -12.72 16.06 -9.46
CA ILE A 179 -11.68 15.08 -9.78
C ILE A 179 -10.73 14.90 -8.59
N ALA A 180 -10.22 15.99 -8.02
CA ALA A 180 -9.33 15.97 -6.85
C ALA A 180 -10.00 15.30 -5.63
N LYS A 181 -11.27 15.60 -5.36
CA LYS A 181 -12.07 14.98 -4.29
C LYS A 181 -12.27 13.47 -4.50
N ASN A 182 -12.41 13.03 -5.74
CA ASN A 182 -12.46 11.60 -6.09
C ASN A 182 -11.11 10.94 -5.81
N GLU A 183 -10.00 11.54 -6.25
CA GLU A 183 -8.67 10.96 -6.08
C GLU A 183 -8.22 10.93 -4.60
N ILE A 184 -8.52 11.96 -3.81
CA ILE A 184 -8.37 11.93 -2.35
C ILE A 184 -9.18 10.79 -1.73
N SER A 185 -10.39 10.52 -2.23
CA SER A 185 -11.24 9.44 -1.75
C SER A 185 -10.71 8.05 -2.15
N ARG A 186 -10.16 7.92 -3.36
CA ARG A 186 -9.44 6.73 -3.86
C ARG A 186 -8.21 6.44 -2.99
N MET A 187 -7.37 7.44 -2.74
CA MET A 187 -6.19 7.31 -1.88
C MET A 187 -6.57 6.93 -0.44
N ARG A 188 -7.64 7.51 0.12
CA ARG A 188 -8.18 7.13 1.44
C ARG A 188 -8.79 5.71 1.46
N ASN A 189 -9.25 5.17 0.33
CA ASN A 189 -9.65 3.76 0.21
C ASN A 189 -8.41 2.84 0.15
N ILE A 190 -7.41 3.18 -0.68
CA ILE A 190 -6.15 2.41 -0.80
C ILE A 190 -5.41 2.34 0.53
N ALA A 191 -5.30 3.46 1.26
CA ALA A 191 -4.66 3.48 2.57
C ALA A 191 -5.37 2.57 3.59
N ARG A 192 -6.71 2.59 3.62
CA ARG A 192 -7.50 1.67 4.47
C ARG A 192 -7.34 0.21 4.07
N ALA A 193 -7.32 -0.08 2.76
CA ALA A 193 -7.06 -1.43 2.24
C ALA A 193 -5.67 -1.96 2.66
N LYS A 194 -4.65 -1.11 2.59
CA LYS A 194 -3.27 -1.42 3.03
C LYS A 194 -3.05 -1.29 4.55
N LYS A 195 -4.08 -0.95 5.34
CA LYS A 195 -4.00 -0.59 6.78
C LYS A 195 -2.93 0.46 7.11
N ILE A 196 -2.60 1.33 6.15
CA ILE A 196 -1.67 2.45 6.34
C ILE A 196 -2.38 3.50 7.20
N GLN A 197 -1.75 3.93 8.28
CA GLN A 197 -2.21 5.07 9.08
C GLN A 197 -2.18 6.33 8.22
N THR A 198 -3.33 6.69 7.66
CA THR A 198 -3.54 7.99 7.01
C THR A 198 -4.18 8.92 8.02
N PRO A 199 -3.66 10.15 8.20
CA PRO A 199 -4.21 11.07 9.16
C PRO A 199 -5.65 11.42 8.78
N ARG A 200 -6.61 11.15 9.67
CA ARG A 200 -8.05 11.24 9.33
C ARG A 200 -8.43 12.66 8.90
N THR A 201 -7.85 13.63 9.61
CA THR A 201 -7.78 15.08 9.32
C THR A 201 -6.55 15.65 10.05
N GLY A 202 -5.33 15.34 9.58
CA GLY A 202 -4.10 15.72 10.29
C GLY A 202 -3.91 15.05 11.67
N PHE A 203 -4.66 14.00 11.99
CA PHE A 203 -4.64 13.32 13.29
C PHE A 203 -4.28 11.84 13.12
N LEU A 204 -3.18 11.45 13.77
CA LEU A 204 -2.69 10.08 13.95
C LEU A 204 -3.47 9.37 15.06
N GLY A 205 -3.36 8.04 15.19
CA GLY A 205 -3.98 7.31 16.30
C GLY A 205 -3.31 7.65 17.63
N PRO A 206 -3.92 7.36 18.80
CA PRO A 206 -3.31 7.68 20.10
C PRO A 206 -1.92 7.04 20.29
N GLU A 207 -1.68 5.87 19.68
CA GLU A 207 -0.38 5.17 19.64
C GLU A 207 0.72 5.88 18.83
N SER A 208 0.38 6.83 17.96
CA SER A 208 1.33 7.51 17.06
C SER A 208 1.21 9.03 17.02
N ALA A 209 0.21 9.62 17.70
CA ALA A 209 -0.01 11.05 17.72
C ALA A 209 1.04 11.81 18.54
N SER A 210 1.55 12.89 17.97
CA SER A 210 2.43 13.80 18.69
C SER A 210 1.68 14.48 19.84
N ALA A 211 2.35 14.75 20.96
CA ALA A 211 1.74 15.47 22.09
C ALA A 211 1.15 16.83 21.69
N LYS A 212 1.66 17.47 20.63
CA LYS A 212 1.10 18.71 20.06
C LYS A 212 -0.24 18.47 19.35
N GLU A 213 -0.39 17.35 18.66
CA GLU A 213 -1.60 16.96 17.91
C GLU A 213 -2.72 16.51 18.84
N LEU A 214 -2.39 15.79 19.92
CA LEU A 214 -3.35 15.47 20.99
C LEU A 214 -3.92 16.75 21.62
N VAL A 215 -3.06 17.73 21.90
CA VAL A 215 -3.49 19.02 22.47
C VAL A 215 -4.31 19.85 21.46
N THR A 216 -3.97 19.87 20.16
CA THR A 216 -4.83 20.56 19.17
C THR A 216 -6.18 19.87 18.99
N ALA A 217 -6.21 18.54 18.94
CA ALA A 217 -7.45 17.77 18.83
C ALA A 217 -8.39 17.99 20.02
N ALA A 218 -7.86 18.03 21.25
CA ALA A 218 -8.64 18.35 22.45
C ALA A 218 -9.27 19.76 22.37
N ASN A 219 -8.51 20.76 21.91
CA ASN A 219 -9.02 22.12 21.75
C ASN A 219 -10.09 22.21 20.63
N ILE A 220 -9.99 21.42 19.55
CA ILE A 220 -11.00 21.34 18.48
C ILE A 220 -12.27 20.63 18.96
N ALA A 221 -12.14 19.54 19.73
CA ALA A 221 -13.29 18.84 20.30
C ALA A 221 -14.09 19.76 21.24
N LYS A 222 -13.40 20.50 22.11
CA LYS A 222 -13.99 21.49 23.02
C LYS A 222 -14.65 22.68 22.31
N ALA A 223 -14.11 23.09 21.16
CA ALA A 223 -14.74 24.08 20.29
C ALA A 223 -15.97 23.52 19.55
N SER A 224 -15.97 22.21 19.25
CA SER A 224 -17.09 21.53 18.57
C SER A 224 -18.28 21.29 19.49
N THR A 225 -18.09 21.06 20.79
CA THR A 225 -19.20 20.97 21.75
C THR A 225 -19.94 22.30 21.95
N ALA A 226 -19.27 23.43 21.72
CA ALA A 226 -19.85 24.76 21.86
C ALA A 226 -21.00 25.06 20.87
N SER A 227 -21.11 24.34 19.74
CA SER A 227 -22.14 24.62 18.73
C SER A 227 -23.56 24.17 19.13
N VAL A 228 -23.69 23.39 20.21
CA VAL A 228 -24.98 22.91 20.74
C VAL A 228 -25.33 23.58 22.08
N GLY A 229 -24.61 24.65 22.46
CA GLY A 229 -24.85 25.42 23.69
C GLY A 229 -24.43 24.73 25.00
N VAL A 230 -24.09 23.44 24.97
CA VAL A 230 -23.61 22.68 26.14
C VAL A 230 -22.08 22.68 26.18
N PHE A 231 -21.52 23.61 26.95
CA PHE A 231 -20.06 23.76 27.10
C PHE A 231 -19.51 22.78 28.14
N GLN A 232 -18.52 21.97 27.76
CA GLN A 232 -17.78 21.16 28.73
C GLN A 232 -16.91 22.05 29.61
N GLU A 233 -17.03 21.88 30.93
CA GLU A 233 -16.22 22.61 31.91
C GLU A 233 -14.71 22.41 31.67
N LYS A 234 -13.93 23.39 32.13
CA LYS A 234 -12.47 23.36 31.99
C LYS A 234 -11.85 22.76 33.24
N LEU A 235 -11.19 21.60 33.09
CA LEU A 235 -10.35 21.06 34.17
C LEU A 235 -9.25 22.07 34.52
N SER A 236 -9.00 22.24 35.83
CA SER A 236 -8.13 23.27 36.40
C SER A 236 -6.74 23.37 35.77
N ASN A 237 -6.18 22.24 35.32
CA ASN A 237 -4.83 22.14 34.74
C ASN A 237 -4.80 21.94 33.20
N GLU A 238 -5.90 22.19 32.48
CA GLU A 238 -5.96 21.99 31.02
C GLU A 238 -5.10 23.01 30.24
N LYS A 239 -4.04 22.52 29.59
CA LYS A 239 -3.14 23.31 28.74
C LYS A 239 -3.82 23.67 27.40
N GLN A 240 -4.26 24.91 27.29
CA GLN A 240 -4.75 25.48 26.01
C GLN A 240 -3.62 25.56 24.97
N ALA A 241 -3.91 25.17 23.73
CA ALA A 241 -2.95 25.27 22.64
C ALA A 241 -2.67 26.75 22.31
N ARG A 242 -1.44 27.21 22.52
CA ARG A 242 -0.98 28.56 22.16
C ARG A 242 -0.24 28.49 20.81
N GLY A 243 -0.85 29.00 19.75
CA GLY A 243 -0.27 29.03 18.41
C GLY A 243 -1.18 29.67 17.37
N ILE A 244 -0.60 30.07 16.22
CA ILE A 244 -1.29 30.83 15.17
C ILE A 244 -2.45 30.03 14.56
N GLY A 245 -2.22 28.75 14.20
CA GLY A 245 -3.25 27.89 13.59
C GLY A 245 -4.40 27.47 14.52
N VAL A 246 -4.25 27.55 15.85
CA VAL A 246 -5.30 27.12 16.80
C VAL A 246 -6.53 28.03 16.72
N LYS A 247 -6.33 29.33 16.51
CA LYS A 247 -7.43 30.29 16.32
C LYS A 247 -8.10 30.14 14.96
N GLU A 248 -7.37 29.66 13.97
CA GLU A 248 -7.85 29.44 12.59
C GLU A 248 -8.64 28.11 12.48
N LEU A 249 -8.36 27.14 13.37
CA LEU A 249 -9.09 25.88 13.53
C LEU A 249 -10.36 25.97 14.39
N MET A 250 -10.62 27.10 15.06
CA MET A 250 -11.88 27.34 15.79
C MET A 250 -12.92 28.00 14.86
N PRO A 251 -14.10 27.38 14.64
CA PRO A 251 -15.18 28.01 13.89
C PRO A 251 -15.56 29.38 14.48
N GLY A 252 -15.82 30.36 13.61
CA GLY A 252 -16.25 31.72 13.99
C GLY A 252 -15.15 32.68 14.47
N ARG A 253 -13.94 32.21 14.84
CA ARG A 253 -12.89 33.09 15.39
C ARG A 253 -11.92 33.63 14.34
N LYS A 254 -12.45 34.29 13.30
CA LYS A 254 -11.63 35.04 12.33
C LYS A 254 -10.65 35.96 13.06
N ARG A 255 -9.43 36.06 12.51
CA ARG A 255 -8.27 36.75 13.08
C ARG A 255 -8.58 38.24 13.30
N LYS A 256 -9.12 38.61 14.48
CA LYS A 256 -9.21 40.02 14.92
C LYS A 256 -7.79 40.59 14.88
N ARG A 257 -7.49 41.37 13.84
CA ARG A 257 -6.28 42.20 13.79
C ARG A 257 -6.34 43.08 15.05
N ALA A 258 -5.22 43.22 15.76
CA ALA A 258 -5.19 44.10 16.93
C ALA A 258 -5.64 45.50 16.48
N PRO A 259 -6.55 46.17 17.19
CA PRO A 259 -7.01 47.50 16.81
C PRO A 259 -5.78 48.40 16.71
N VAL A 260 -5.65 49.08 15.57
CA VAL A 260 -4.42 49.81 15.28
C VAL A 260 -4.52 51.15 15.99
N THR A 261 -3.86 51.24 17.15
CA THR A 261 -3.82 52.46 17.95
C THR A 261 -2.75 53.40 17.41
N ILE A 262 -3.08 54.68 17.21
CA ILE A 262 -2.19 55.77 16.76
C ILE A 262 -0.78 55.75 17.44
N PRO A 263 -0.63 55.61 18.77
CA PRO A 263 0.70 55.52 19.39
C PRO A 263 1.49 54.25 19.01
N GLY A 264 0.82 53.16 18.63
CA GLY A 264 1.43 51.94 18.11
C GLY A 264 1.92 52.07 16.67
N GLU A 265 1.24 52.87 15.84
CA GLU A 265 1.70 53.20 14.48
C GLU A 265 2.92 54.11 14.53
N LYS A 266 2.87 55.20 15.32
CA LYS A 266 4.00 56.13 15.48
C LYS A 266 5.27 55.39 15.92
N LYS A 267 5.17 54.42 16.82
CA LYS A 267 6.31 53.57 17.25
C LYS A 267 6.83 52.67 16.12
N ARG A 268 5.96 52.00 15.36
CA ARG A 268 6.37 51.15 14.22
C ARG A 268 7.01 51.96 13.10
N ASN A 269 6.47 53.15 12.81
CA ASN A 269 6.99 54.04 11.78
C ASN A 269 8.36 54.61 12.20
N LEU A 270 8.52 55.02 13.46
CA LEU A 270 9.83 55.39 14.02
C LEU A 270 10.84 54.24 13.97
N GLU A 271 10.43 53.00 14.27
CA GLU A 271 11.30 51.82 14.11
C GLU A 271 11.74 51.60 12.66
N ILE A 272 10.86 51.82 11.67
CA ILE A 272 11.19 51.69 10.25
C ILE A 272 12.14 52.81 9.82
N VAL A 273 11.85 54.06 10.19
CA VAL A 273 12.74 55.22 9.93
C VAL A 273 14.12 55.00 10.54
N ASN A 274 14.20 54.54 11.79
CA ASN A 274 15.47 54.21 12.45
C ASN A 274 16.21 53.03 11.77
N LYS A 275 15.50 52.05 11.20
CA LYS A 275 16.12 50.96 10.43
C LYS A 275 16.69 51.45 9.09
N VAL A 276 16.01 52.38 8.42
CA VAL A 276 16.47 52.99 7.15
C VAL A 276 17.64 53.94 7.38
N LEU A 277 17.55 54.83 8.39
CA LEU A 277 18.61 55.79 8.71
C LEU A 277 19.92 55.12 9.15
N ASN A 278 19.84 54.04 9.93
CA ASN A 278 21.04 53.39 10.47
C ASN A 278 21.87 52.61 9.44
N LYS A 279 21.38 52.41 8.20
CA LYS A 279 22.04 51.80 7.01
C LYS A 279 22.82 50.47 7.17
N LYS A 280 22.91 49.91 8.38
CA LYS A 280 23.57 48.63 8.67
C LYS A 280 22.63 47.47 8.29
N PRO A 281 23.04 46.53 7.43
CA PRO A 281 22.21 45.37 7.12
C PRO A 281 21.99 44.55 8.39
N LYS A 282 20.74 44.17 8.68
CA LYS A 282 20.41 43.30 9.82
C LYS A 282 20.85 41.87 9.49
N ILE A 283 22.07 41.51 9.89
CA ILE A 283 22.58 40.15 9.79
C ILE A 283 21.79 39.27 10.77
N ASP A 284 20.91 38.40 10.25
CA ASP A 284 20.12 37.49 11.08
C ASP A 284 20.95 36.23 11.39
N VAL A 285 21.78 36.34 12.43
CA VAL A 285 22.82 35.36 12.80
C VAL A 285 22.24 33.95 12.99
N GLU A 286 21.04 33.83 13.55
CA GLU A 286 20.35 32.53 13.70
C GLU A 286 20.04 31.87 12.35
N LYS A 287 19.65 32.67 11.34
CA LYS A 287 19.36 32.18 9.99
C LYS A 287 20.66 31.71 9.30
N ALA A 288 21.74 32.47 9.42
CA ALA A 288 23.05 32.07 8.90
C ALA A 288 23.53 30.74 9.52
N ILE A 289 23.47 30.61 10.86
CA ILE A 289 23.80 29.37 11.57
C ILE A 289 22.88 28.20 11.13
N SER A 290 21.61 28.46 10.83
CA SER A 290 20.69 27.43 10.37
C SER A 290 21.02 26.91 8.96
N MET A 291 21.47 27.78 8.06
CA MET A 291 21.90 27.40 6.71
C MET A 291 23.21 26.61 6.75
N GLN A 292 24.21 27.10 7.49
CA GLN A 292 25.48 26.38 7.69
C GLN A 292 25.29 24.97 8.29
N LYS A 293 24.33 24.81 9.22
CA LYS A 293 23.97 23.49 9.78
C LYS A 293 23.23 22.57 8.80
N ALA A 294 22.56 23.13 7.80
CA ALA A 294 21.91 22.36 6.74
C ALA A 294 22.94 21.92 5.69
N GLU A 295 23.84 22.81 5.27
CA GLU A 295 24.96 22.53 4.36
C GLU A 295 25.89 21.46 4.94
N ALA A 296 26.40 21.66 6.16
CA ALA A 296 27.24 20.68 6.86
C ALA A 296 26.54 19.34 7.18
N ARG A 297 25.22 19.26 6.99
CA ARG A 297 24.46 18.00 7.04
C ARG A 297 24.32 17.37 5.66
N ALA A 298 24.04 18.17 4.63
CA ALA A 298 23.99 17.72 3.24
C ALA A 298 25.36 17.17 2.79
N GLU A 299 26.46 17.82 3.16
CA GLU A 299 27.83 17.34 2.90
C GLU A 299 28.11 15.99 3.58
N ARG A 300 27.61 15.77 4.80
CA ARG A 300 27.74 14.48 5.51
C ARG A 300 26.85 13.38 4.91
N GLU A 301 25.68 13.74 4.40
CA GLU A 301 24.79 12.80 3.72
C GLU A 301 25.37 12.45 2.32
N ALA A 302 25.97 13.41 1.60
CA ALA A 302 26.68 13.17 0.34
C ALA A 302 27.98 12.37 0.48
N ALA A 303 28.83 12.69 1.46
CA ALA A 303 30.06 11.93 1.73
C ALA A 303 29.75 10.47 2.16
N ALA A 304 28.60 10.24 2.80
CA ALA A 304 28.13 8.89 3.13
C ALA A 304 27.58 8.10 1.93
N ASP A 305 27.22 8.78 0.82
CA ASP A 305 26.81 8.16 -0.43
C ASP A 305 28.00 7.92 -1.39
N GLU A 306 29.08 8.73 -1.33
CA GLU A 306 30.32 8.48 -2.10
C GLU A 306 31.18 7.33 -1.52
N GLU A 307 31.18 7.10 -0.20
CA GLU A 307 31.87 5.96 0.43
C GLU A 307 31.10 4.63 0.23
N GLY A 308 31.21 4.08 -0.99
CA GLY A 308 30.46 2.93 -1.49
C GLY A 308 30.65 1.57 -0.77
N GLY A 309 30.07 1.44 0.43
CA GLY A 309 29.27 0.27 0.83
C GLY A 309 29.95 -0.99 1.40
N LYS A 310 29.58 -1.36 2.65
CA LYS A 310 29.30 -2.76 3.04
C LYS A 310 28.40 -2.91 4.28
N LYS A 311 27.44 -3.84 4.17
CA LYS A 311 26.37 -4.23 5.13
C LYS A 311 26.75 -4.29 6.62
N LYS A 312 25.84 -3.78 7.46
CA LYS A 312 25.04 -4.52 8.49
C LYS A 312 23.95 -3.55 8.99
N GLY A 313 22.70 -3.92 9.24
CA GLY A 313 22.14 -5.20 9.65
C GLY A 313 21.20 -4.91 10.82
N LYS A 314 19.94 -4.58 10.55
CA LYS A 314 18.97 -4.06 11.55
C LYS A 314 18.41 -5.18 12.45
N GLY A 315 19.27 -5.74 13.28
CA GLY A 315 18.92 -6.80 14.25
C GLY A 315 18.37 -6.25 15.56
N LYS A 316 17.20 -6.71 15.98
CA LYS A 316 16.74 -6.60 17.37
C LYS A 316 17.63 -7.50 18.25
N GLY A 317 18.11 -6.99 19.38
CA GLY A 317 18.79 -7.79 20.40
C GLY A 317 18.67 -7.17 21.79
N LYS A 318 17.98 -7.85 22.71
CA LYS A 318 18.12 -7.60 24.15
C LYS A 318 19.46 -8.19 24.59
N GLY A 319 20.22 -7.49 25.44
CA GLY A 319 21.42 -8.05 26.07
C GLY A 319 21.86 -7.20 27.26
N LYS A 320 21.90 -7.81 28.46
CA LYS A 320 22.56 -7.24 29.63
C LYS A 320 24.09 -7.38 29.45
N GLY A 321 24.85 -6.38 29.85
CA GLY A 321 26.31 -6.43 29.93
C GLY A 321 26.83 -5.33 30.85
N SER A 322 27.71 -5.69 31.80
CA SER A 322 28.26 -4.79 32.83
C SER A 322 29.59 -4.15 32.39
N PHE A 323 30.23 -3.41 33.32
CA PHE A 323 31.49 -2.66 33.21
C PHE A 323 31.41 -1.35 32.41
N GLY A 324 32.03 -0.24 32.83
CA GLY A 324 32.71 0.04 34.11
C GLY A 324 33.59 1.29 34.05
N ARG A 325 33.39 2.26 34.99
CA ARG A 325 34.27 3.41 35.36
C ARG A 325 35.04 4.13 34.21
N LYS A 326 34.81 5.43 33.98
CA LYS A 326 35.42 6.52 34.79
C LYS A 326 34.71 7.87 34.55
N LYS A 327 34.53 8.66 35.63
CA LYS A 327 34.25 10.10 35.56
C LYS A 327 35.56 10.90 35.62
N PRO A 328 35.61 12.09 35.00
CA PRO A 328 36.31 13.23 35.56
C PRO A 328 35.33 14.20 36.26
N LYS A 329 35.65 14.58 37.51
CA LYS A 329 35.36 15.94 38.02
C LYS A 329 36.39 16.87 37.35
N GLY A 330 36.19 18.17 37.15
CA GLY A 330 35.07 19.07 37.40
C GLY A 330 35.55 20.51 37.23
N GLY A 331 34.66 21.46 36.91
CA GLY A 331 35.00 22.89 36.76
C GLY A 331 33.84 23.76 37.27
N GLN A 332 34.14 24.75 38.12
CA GLN A 332 33.14 25.54 38.85
C GLN A 332 32.69 26.78 38.08
N GLY A 333 31.47 27.26 38.35
CA GLY A 333 30.88 28.42 37.64
C GLY A 333 29.59 29.01 38.23
N LYS A 334 29.56 29.23 39.55
CA LYS A 334 28.63 30.10 40.32
C LYS A 334 27.10 30.06 39.99
N ARG A 335 26.33 29.44 40.89
CA ARG A 335 24.89 29.75 41.08
C ARG A 335 24.74 30.95 42.03
N ASN A 336 23.85 31.89 41.71
CA ASN A 336 23.40 32.89 42.68
C ASN A 336 22.24 32.36 43.52
N HIS A 337 22.32 32.55 44.84
CA HIS A 337 21.28 32.22 45.82
C HIS A 337 20.52 33.48 46.23
N SER A 338 19.23 33.58 45.90
CA SER A 338 18.33 34.51 46.57
C SER A 338 16.90 33.95 46.69
N LYS A 339 16.58 33.49 47.91
CA LYS A 339 15.23 33.21 48.46
C LYS A 339 14.44 32.05 47.83
N ARG A 340 13.77 31.17 48.59
CA ARG A 340 13.94 30.67 49.99
C ARG A 340 13.13 29.37 50.06
N ALA A 341 13.56 28.36 50.82
CA ALA A 341 12.91 27.04 50.85
C ALA A 341 12.16 26.75 52.16
N VAL A 342 10.88 26.41 52.04
CA VAL A 342 9.99 25.61 52.92
C VAL A 342 8.88 25.09 51.97
N GLY A 343 8.25 23.92 52.04
CA GLY A 343 8.30 22.69 52.87
C GLY A 343 7.13 21.80 52.38
N ARG A 344 6.80 20.59 52.85
CA ARG A 344 7.39 19.55 53.73
C ARG A 344 6.69 18.25 53.27
N LYS A 345 7.35 17.08 53.24
CA LYS A 345 6.67 15.80 52.93
C LYS A 345 5.53 15.51 53.91
N ARG A 346 4.42 14.89 53.45
CA ARG A 346 3.91 13.61 54.00
C ARG A 346 2.70 13.05 53.21
N ARG A 347 2.69 11.70 53.13
CA ARG A 347 1.71 10.79 52.52
C ARG A 347 1.38 11.06 51.05
#